data_AF-A0A4Q6BQ81-F1
#
_entry.id   AF-A0A4Q6BQ81-F1
#
_cell.length_a   1.000
_cell.length_b   1.000
_cell.length_c   1.000
_cell.angle_alpha   90.00
_cell.angle_beta   90.00
_cell.angle_gamma   90.00
#
_symmetry.space_group_name_H-M   'P 1'
#
loop_
_entity.id
_entity.type
_entity.pdbx_description
1 polymer ?
#
loop_
_entity_poly.entity_id
_entity_poly.type
_entity_poly.pdbx_seq_one_letter_code
_entity_poly.pdbx_strand_id
1 'polypeptide(L)'
;MTPANEKAIAIFREIVGERSEQLIVAAPAAKAAAREALCGEFDRRTASDIGFHMMDWNHDAAFITAFLLYPERFTGEEIREGIENFLIHAPNHLAAAAKLFGYPIQDTFEVGALDGEP
;
A
#
# COMPACT_ATOMS: atom_id res chain seq x y z
N MET A 1 9.57 0.32 10.90
CA MET A 1 8.14 0.64 11.05
C MET A 1 8.02 1.88 11.90
N THR A 2 7.01 2.69 11.64
CA THR A 2 6.73 3.93 12.38
C THR A 2 5.68 3.70 13.47
N PRO A 3 5.62 4.55 14.52
CA PRO A 3 4.56 4.53 15.52
C PRO A 3 3.14 4.45 14.93
N ALA A 4 2.85 5.20 13.87
CA ALA A 4 1.56 5.13 13.18
C ALA A 4 1.24 3.73 12.65
N ASN A 5 2.22 3.08 12.01
CA ASN A 5 2.09 1.73 11.47
C ASN A 5 1.94 0.69 12.58
N GLU A 6 2.73 0.81 13.65
CA GLU A 6 2.64 -0.08 14.81
C GLU A 6 1.25 -0.01 15.47
N LYS A 7 0.70 1.19 15.61
CA LYS A 7 -0.66 1.39 16.12
C LYS A 7 -1.72 0.78 15.21
N ALA A 8 -1.61 0.97 13.89
CA ALA A 8 -2.52 0.35 12.94
C ALA A 8 -2.47 -1.18 13.01
N ILE A 9 -1.28 -1.77 13.12
CA ILE A 9 -1.11 -3.21 13.28
C ILE A 9 -1.72 -3.70 14.60
N ALA A 10 -1.55 -2.94 15.70
CA ALA A 10 -2.17 -3.28 16.97
C ALA A 10 -3.70 -3.31 16.88
N ILE A 11 -4.31 -2.32 16.21
CA ILE A 11 -5.75 -2.30 15.93
C ILE A 11 -6.16 -3.55 15.16
N PHE A 12 -5.47 -3.91 14.07
CA PHE A 12 -5.81 -5.12 13.32
C PHE A 12 -5.54 -6.40 14.09
N ARG A 13 -4.55 -6.45 14.97
CA ARG A 13 -4.30 -7.61 15.83
C ARG A 13 -5.49 -7.91 16.74
N GLU A 14 -6.20 -6.89 17.23
CA GLU A 14 -7.43 -7.05 18.01
C GLU A 14 -8.55 -7.73 17.20
N ILE A 15 -8.57 -7.54 15.87
CA ILE A 15 -9.64 -8.00 14.97
C ILE A 15 -9.31 -9.35 14.33
N VAL A 16 -8.08 -9.52 13.83
CA VAL A 16 -7.67 -10.68 13.02
C VAL A 16 -6.57 -11.53 13.66
N GLY A 17 -6.16 -11.20 14.89
CA GLY A 17 -5.14 -11.95 15.64
C GLY A 17 -3.79 -11.95 14.93
N GLU A 18 -3.10 -13.10 14.95
CA GLU A 18 -1.78 -13.30 14.35
C GLU A 18 -1.73 -13.01 12.84
N ARG A 19 -2.87 -13.03 12.13
CA ARG A 19 -2.90 -12.65 10.72
C ARG A 19 -2.46 -11.21 10.47
N SER A 20 -2.50 -10.34 11.48
CA SER A 20 -2.01 -8.97 11.38
C SER A 20 -0.50 -8.89 11.12
N GLU A 21 0.27 -9.94 11.40
CA GLU A 21 1.71 -9.98 11.12
C GLU A 21 2.03 -9.88 9.62
N GLN A 22 1.08 -10.28 8.76
CA GLN A 22 1.20 -10.12 7.31
C GLN A 22 1.17 -8.66 6.86
N LEU A 23 0.93 -7.70 7.76
CA LEU A 23 1.01 -6.27 7.50
C LEU A 23 2.42 -5.71 7.81
N ILE A 24 3.26 -6.47 8.52
CA ILE A 24 4.63 -6.07 8.90
C ILE A 24 5.63 -6.47 7.81
N VAL A 25 5.45 -7.67 7.29
CA VAL A 25 6.33 -8.26 6.28
C VAL A 25 5.64 -8.26 4.92
N ALA A 26 6.43 -8.42 3.87
CA ALA A 26 5.93 -8.82 2.56
C ALA A 26 4.87 -9.92 2.71
N ALA A 27 3.74 -9.81 2.00
CA ALA A 27 2.67 -10.81 1.99
C ALA A 27 2.87 -11.83 0.86
N PRO A 28 3.73 -12.88 1.00
CA PRO A 28 4.11 -13.76 -0.11
C PRO A 28 2.92 -14.52 -0.69
N ALA A 29 1.95 -14.91 0.14
CA ALA A 29 0.76 -15.61 -0.32
C ALA A 29 -0.10 -14.71 -1.22
N ALA A 30 -0.31 -13.43 -0.84
CA ALA A 30 -1.03 -12.46 -1.64
C ALA A 30 -0.28 -12.15 -2.95
N LYS A 31 1.05 -11.97 -2.89
CA LYS A 31 1.90 -11.77 -4.07
C LYS A 31 1.83 -12.96 -5.04
N ALA A 32 1.88 -14.19 -4.53
CA ALA A 32 1.77 -15.40 -5.33
C ALA A 32 0.38 -15.55 -5.96
N ALA A 33 -0.68 -15.25 -5.22
CA ALA A 33 -2.05 -15.27 -5.72
C ALA A 33 -2.27 -14.23 -6.83
N ALA A 34 -1.75 -13.01 -6.65
CA ALA A 34 -1.81 -11.96 -7.66
C ALA A 34 -1.09 -12.38 -8.95
N ARG A 35 0.12 -12.93 -8.83
CA ARG A 35 0.86 -13.45 -9.99
C ARG A 35 0.06 -14.51 -10.73
N GLU A 36 -0.49 -15.49 -10.02
CA GLU A 36 -1.25 -16.58 -10.63
C GLU A 36 -2.49 -16.08 -11.37
N ALA A 37 -3.22 -15.14 -10.78
CA ALA A 37 -4.39 -14.53 -11.40
C ALA A 37 -4.05 -13.75 -12.68
N LEU A 38 -2.85 -13.19 -12.78
CA LEU A 38 -2.43 -12.33 -13.89
C LEU A 38 -1.66 -13.06 -14.99
N CYS A 39 -1.18 -14.30 -14.77
CA CYS A 39 -0.43 -15.07 -15.76
C CYS A 39 -1.20 -15.41 -17.05
N GLY A 40 -2.53 -15.26 -17.07
CA GLY A 40 -3.34 -15.43 -18.28
C GLY A 40 -3.29 -14.25 -19.25
N GLU A 41 -2.92 -13.07 -18.75
CA GLU A 41 -2.91 -11.80 -19.49
C GLU A 41 -1.48 -11.25 -19.64
N PHE A 42 -0.62 -11.48 -18.66
CA PHE A 42 0.75 -11.00 -18.61
C PHE A 42 1.74 -12.16 -18.58
N ASP A 43 2.95 -11.93 -19.08
CA ASP A 43 4.04 -12.88 -18.84
C ASP A 43 4.31 -13.01 -17.32
N ARG A 44 4.92 -14.13 -16.94
CA ARG A 44 5.17 -14.46 -15.52
C ARG A 44 5.97 -13.40 -14.76
N ARG A 45 6.90 -12.70 -15.43
CA ARG A 45 7.71 -11.66 -14.79
C ARG A 45 6.85 -10.43 -14.55
N THR A 46 6.15 -9.95 -15.57
CA THR A 46 5.25 -8.80 -15.47
C THR A 46 4.15 -9.03 -14.43
N ALA A 47 3.53 -10.22 -14.41
CA ALA A 47 2.56 -10.61 -13.40
C ALA A 47 3.15 -10.59 -11.97
N SER A 48 4.40 -11.01 -11.81
CA SER A 48 5.10 -10.99 -10.52
C SER A 48 5.45 -9.57 -10.07
N ASP A 49 5.87 -8.71 -11.01
CA ASP A 49 6.24 -7.31 -10.73
C ASP A 49 4.99 -6.49 -10.36
N ILE A 50 3.87 -6.70 -11.05
CA ILE A 50 2.57 -6.13 -10.65
C ILE A 50 2.19 -6.61 -9.25
N GLY A 51 2.27 -7.92 -8.97
CA GLY A 51 1.98 -8.48 -7.66
C GLY A 51 2.87 -7.92 -6.54
N PHE A 52 4.16 -7.68 -6.81
CA PHE A 52 5.05 -7.00 -5.89
C PHE A 52 4.56 -5.57 -5.59
N HIS A 53 4.39 -4.76 -6.63
CA HIS A 53 4.01 -3.37 -6.45
C HIS A 53 2.64 -3.20 -5.77
N MET A 54 1.68 -4.09 -6.03
CA MET A 54 0.37 -4.01 -5.39
C MET A 54 0.33 -4.41 -3.90
N MET A 55 1.36 -5.09 -3.38
CA MET A 55 1.31 -5.71 -2.04
C MET A 55 2.41 -5.24 -1.09
N ASP A 56 3.44 -4.54 -1.58
CA ASP A 56 4.60 -4.16 -0.75
C ASP A 56 4.40 -2.88 0.08
N TRP A 57 3.22 -2.25 0.01
CA TRP A 57 2.80 -1.10 0.82
C TRP A 57 1.62 -1.46 1.75
N ASN A 58 1.51 -2.74 2.10
CA ASN A 58 0.47 -3.32 2.96
C ASN A 58 0.37 -2.69 4.35
N HIS A 59 1.48 -2.24 4.94
CA HIS A 59 1.46 -1.50 6.20
C HIS A 59 0.84 -0.11 6.04
N ASP A 60 1.11 0.58 4.94
CA ASP A 60 0.48 1.88 4.67
C ASP A 60 -1.02 1.71 4.41
N ALA A 61 -1.41 0.66 3.69
CA ALA A 61 -2.82 0.29 3.50
C ALA A 61 -3.51 0.00 4.85
N ALA A 62 -2.81 -0.68 5.76
CA ALA A 62 -3.31 -0.91 7.11
C ALA A 62 -3.48 0.40 7.88
N PHE A 63 -2.49 1.29 7.85
CA PHE A 63 -2.61 2.60 8.48
C PHE A 63 -3.84 3.37 7.96
N ILE A 64 -3.97 3.54 6.64
CA ILE A 64 -5.10 4.26 6.05
C ILE A 64 -6.43 3.64 6.47
N THR A 65 -6.55 2.31 6.39
CA THR A 65 -7.79 1.62 6.77
C THR A 65 -8.10 1.78 8.27
N ALA A 66 -7.10 1.63 9.13
CA ALA A 66 -7.27 1.78 10.58
C ALA A 66 -7.64 3.23 10.95
N PHE A 67 -7.02 4.22 10.31
CA PHE A 67 -7.32 5.63 10.55
C PHE A 67 -8.73 6.02 10.08
N LEU A 68 -9.19 5.49 8.93
CA LEU A 68 -10.56 5.71 8.45
C LEU A 68 -11.62 5.11 9.38
N LEU A 69 -11.31 3.99 10.03
CA LEU A 69 -12.26 3.29 10.91
C LEU A 69 -12.23 3.79 12.37
N TYR A 70 -11.05 4.18 12.86
CA TYR A 70 -10.83 4.54 14.26
C TYR A 70 -9.98 5.81 14.41
N PRO A 71 -10.39 6.94 13.81
CA PRO A 71 -9.58 8.16 13.80
C PRO A 71 -9.25 8.67 15.21
N GLU A 72 -10.14 8.44 16.18
CA GLU A 72 -9.98 8.83 17.58
C GLU A 72 -8.86 8.08 18.33
N ARG A 73 -8.35 6.97 17.77
CA ARG A 73 -7.26 6.20 18.40
C ARG A 73 -5.87 6.76 18.08
N PHE A 74 -5.77 7.66 17.13
CA PHE A 74 -4.50 8.22 16.66
C PHE A 74 -4.27 9.63 17.21
N THR A 75 -3.02 9.92 17.56
CA THR A 75 -2.58 11.28 17.89
C THR A 75 -2.36 12.08 16.62
N GLY A 76 -2.34 13.41 16.72
CA GLY A 76 -2.02 14.26 15.57
C GLY A 76 -0.61 14.04 15.00
N GLU A 77 0.32 13.54 15.80
CA GLU A 77 1.66 13.15 15.34
C GLU A 77 1.62 11.88 14.51
N GLU A 78 0.95 10.83 15.01
CA GLU A 78 0.80 9.56 14.30
C GLU A 78 0.02 9.73 12.98
N ILE A 79 -1.00 10.60 12.97
CA ILE A 79 -1.74 10.91 11.74
C ILE A 79 -0.82 11.53 10.69
N ARG A 80 -0.02 12.53 11.07
CA ARG A 80 0.91 13.20 10.14
C ARG A 80 1.95 12.22 9.60
N GLU A 81 2.57 11.47 10.50
CA GLU A 81 3.59 10.49 10.15
C GLU A 81 3.03 9.40 9.23
N GLY A 82 1.86 8.84 9.53
CA GLY A 82 1.26 7.80 8.69
C GLY A 82 0.86 8.32 7.31
N ILE A 83 0.34 9.55 7.21
CA ILE A 83 0.04 10.18 5.92
C ILE A 83 1.32 10.42 5.12
N GLU A 84 2.36 10.97 5.74
CA GLU A 84 3.64 11.24 5.08
C GLU A 84 4.27 9.95 4.53
N ASN A 85 4.30 8.88 5.33
CA ASN A 85 4.81 7.59 4.89
C ASN A 85 4.01 7.02 3.71
N PHE A 86 2.68 7.04 3.79
CA PHE A 86 1.82 6.57 2.69
C PHE A 86 2.11 7.36 1.41
N LEU A 87 2.18 8.70 1.49
CA LEU A 87 2.40 9.57 0.32
C LEU A 87 3.78 9.38 -0.33
N ILE A 88 4.82 9.06 0.45
CA ILE A 88 6.16 8.82 -0.10
C ILE A 88 6.27 7.39 -0.67
N HIS A 89 5.57 6.42 -0.09
CA HIS A 89 5.74 5.01 -0.44
C HIS A 89 4.74 4.50 -1.48
N ALA A 90 3.45 4.53 -1.17
CA ALA A 90 2.42 3.87 -1.97
C ALA A 90 2.28 4.44 -3.41
N PRO A 91 2.33 5.77 -3.66
CA PRO A 91 2.23 6.31 -5.00
C PRO A 91 3.27 5.76 -5.98
N ASN A 92 4.52 5.57 -5.55
CA ASN A 92 5.58 5.01 -6.39
C ASN A 92 5.26 3.57 -6.81
N HIS A 93 4.76 2.77 -5.88
CA HIS A 93 4.32 1.40 -6.15
C HIS A 93 3.09 1.37 -7.08
N LEU A 94 2.09 2.19 -6.80
CA LEU A 94 0.85 2.24 -7.60
C LEU A 94 1.12 2.74 -9.03
N ALA A 95 1.98 3.75 -9.20
CA ALA A 95 2.41 4.23 -10.50
C ALA A 95 3.11 3.12 -11.31
N ALA A 96 4.04 2.40 -10.70
CA ALA A 96 4.73 1.28 -11.34
C ALA A 96 3.76 0.16 -11.73
N ALA A 97 2.85 -0.24 -10.83
CA ALA A 97 1.82 -1.24 -11.11
C ALA A 97 0.90 -0.80 -12.26
N ALA A 98 0.40 0.44 -12.24
CA ALA A 98 -0.46 0.98 -13.29
C ALA A 98 0.24 0.96 -14.66
N LYS A 99 1.52 1.38 -14.70
CA LYS A 99 2.33 1.36 -15.91
C LYS A 99 2.49 -0.05 -16.48
N LEU A 100 2.78 -1.04 -15.62
CA LEU A 100 2.93 -2.45 -16.02
C LEU A 100 1.61 -3.06 -16.49
N PHE A 101 0.49 -2.68 -15.86
CA PHE A 101 -0.85 -3.14 -16.22
C PHE A 101 -1.35 -2.50 -17.53
N GLY A 102 -0.76 -1.39 -17.97
CA GLY A 102 -1.17 -0.66 -19.17
C GLY A 102 -2.18 0.47 -18.91
N TYR A 103 -2.36 0.88 -17.65
CA TYR A 103 -3.14 2.07 -17.31
C TYR A 103 -2.29 3.35 -17.42
N PRO A 104 -2.88 4.46 -17.91
CA PRO A 104 -2.18 5.73 -17.95
C PRO A 104 -2.03 6.29 -16.52
N ILE A 105 -0.87 6.89 -16.24
CA ILE A 105 -0.69 7.73 -15.05
C ILE A 105 -1.03 9.16 -15.48
N GLN A 106 -2.01 9.77 -14.82
CA GLN A 106 -2.54 11.07 -15.19
C GLN A 106 -2.68 11.96 -13.96
N ASP A 107 -2.34 13.24 -14.09
CA ASP A 107 -2.68 14.26 -13.11
C ASP A 107 -4.17 14.64 -13.27
N THR A 108 -5.04 13.79 -12.73
CA THR A 108 -6.50 13.95 -12.87
C THR A 108 -7.03 15.17 -12.11
N PHE A 109 -6.31 15.60 -11.07
CA PHE A 109 -6.72 16.70 -10.21
C PHE A 109 -6.03 18.02 -10.55
N GLU A 110 -5.19 18.04 -11.59
CA GLU A 110 -4.52 19.23 -12.10
C GLU A 110 -3.70 19.97 -11.03
N VAL A 111 -3.01 19.20 -10.17
CA VAL A 111 -2.17 19.73 -9.08
C VAL A 111 -0.68 19.76 -9.43
N GLY A 112 -0.32 19.46 -10.67
CA GLY A 112 1.07 19.29 -11.11
C GLY A 112 1.68 17.98 -10.62
N ALA A 113 0.88 16.93 -10.41
CA ALA A 113 1.36 15.66 -9.83
C ALA A 113 2.42 14.93 -10.66
N LEU A 114 2.55 15.30 -11.94
CA LEU A 114 3.54 14.77 -12.88
C LEU A 114 4.59 15.82 -13.27
N ASP A 115 4.45 17.04 -12.77
CA ASP A 115 5.46 18.08 -12.91
C ASP A 115 6.62 17.72 -11.95
N GLY A 116 7.86 17.78 -12.42
CA GLY A 116 9.02 17.47 -11.57
C GLY A 116 9.13 18.45 -10.39
N GLU A 117 9.69 17.99 -9.26
CA GLU A 117 9.71 18.61 -7.92
C GLU A 117 8.40 19.31 -7.44
N PRO A 118 7.85 18.90 -6.28
CA PRO A 118 6.58 19.44 -5.75
C PRO A 118 6.63 20.94 -5.40
#